data_AF-A0A419GQR6-F1
#
_entry.id   AF-A0A419GQR6-F1
#
_cell.length_a   1.000
_cell.length_b   1.000
_cell.length_c   1.000
_cell.angle_alpha   90.00
_cell.angle_beta   90.00
_cell.angle_gamma   90.00
#
_symmetry.space_group_name_H-M   'P 1'
#
loop_
_entity.id
_entity.type
_entity.pdbx_description
1 polymer ?
#
loop_
_entity_poly.entity_id
_entity_poly.type
_entity_poly.pdbx_seq_one_letter_code
_entity_poly.pdbx_strand_id
1 'polypeptide(L)'
;MKNRRIILSLSFPLVFALLVLGCASTAPLPPTLNIVPPGPDVPPEIAAFTGVWVGMWNSALDTILVVEKINAEQAEIIISFGTGQGFEARFFYATAKVVPGPAIEWTDNEGSKFTYTMDKATGKIKGSLEEKGTGAKLWAYMTQKK
;
A
#
# COMPACT_ATOMS: atom_id res chain seq x y z
N MET A 1 51.32 56.19 7.53
CA MET A 1 51.53 55.95 6.08
C MET A 1 50.87 54.62 5.70
N LYS A 2 50.27 54.64 4.52
CA LYS A 2 49.39 53.66 3.87
C LYS A 2 50.18 52.40 3.46
N ASN A 3 49.59 51.20 3.54
CA ASN A 3 49.35 50.38 2.35
C ASN A 3 48.62 49.05 2.65
N ARG A 4 47.46 48.92 2.00
CA ARG A 4 46.60 47.74 1.90
C ARG A 4 47.23 46.67 1.00
N ARG A 5 46.91 45.40 1.26
CA ARG A 5 46.54 44.44 0.20
C ARG A 5 45.39 43.55 0.68
N ILE A 6 44.34 43.53 -0.14
CA ILE A 6 43.11 42.75 -0.01
C ILE A 6 43.35 41.45 -0.78
N ILE A 7 42.96 40.30 -0.22
CA ILE A 7 42.64 39.09 -1.00
C ILE A 7 41.32 38.54 -0.46
N LEU A 8 40.28 38.58 -1.29
CA LEU A 8 39.04 37.84 -1.12
C LEU A 8 39.31 36.36 -1.43
N SER A 9 38.79 35.45 -0.60
CA SER A 9 38.48 34.08 -1.03
C SER A 9 37.06 33.72 -0.58
N LEU A 10 36.15 33.78 -1.55
CA LEU A 10 34.82 33.17 -1.58
C LEU A 10 34.90 31.63 -1.39
N SER A 11 33.74 31.01 -1.16
CA SER A 11 33.41 29.56 -1.26
C SER A 11 33.40 28.81 0.09
N PHE A 12 32.40 28.01 0.48
CA PHE A 12 31.18 27.51 -0.15
C PHE A 12 30.33 26.93 1.02
N PRO A 13 29.08 27.34 1.29
CA PRO A 13 28.28 26.63 2.29
C PRO A 13 27.98 25.24 1.73
N LEU A 14 28.46 24.20 2.43
CA LEU A 14 28.17 22.79 2.16
C LEU A 14 26.67 22.54 2.39
N VAL A 15 25.85 22.86 1.40
CA VAL A 15 24.43 22.50 1.37
C VAL A 15 24.39 20.99 1.10
N PHE A 16 24.34 20.22 2.17
CA PHE A 16 24.06 18.79 2.12
C PHE A 16 22.58 18.61 1.81
N ALA A 17 22.21 18.78 0.54
CA ALA A 17 20.89 18.43 0.05
C ALA A 17 20.78 16.91 0.05
N LEU A 18 20.27 16.35 1.16
CA LEU A 18 19.76 14.98 1.19
C LEU A 18 18.60 14.90 0.19
N LEU A 19 18.91 14.48 -1.03
CA LEU A 19 17.90 14.01 -1.98
C LEU A 19 17.34 12.71 -1.40
N VAL A 20 16.25 12.82 -0.66
CA VAL A 20 15.41 11.67 -0.33
C VAL A 20 14.74 11.26 -1.64
N LEU A 21 15.40 10.37 -2.38
CA LEU A 21 14.79 9.62 -3.47
C LEU A 21 13.71 8.73 -2.83
N GLY A 22 12.50 9.25 -2.74
CA GLY A 22 11.35 8.44 -2.42
C GLY A 22 11.19 7.38 -3.51
N CYS A 23 11.40 6.11 -3.18
CA CYS A 23 11.00 5.01 -4.05
C CYS A 23 9.49 5.13 -4.31
N ALA A 24 9.14 5.62 -5.50
CA ALA A 24 7.76 5.58 -5.96
C ALA A 24 7.40 4.13 -6.25
N SER A 25 6.31 3.64 -5.65
CA SER A 25 5.75 2.31 -5.94
C SER A 25 5.54 2.15 -7.44
N THR A 26 5.93 1.00 -7.98
CA THR A 26 5.72 0.65 -9.39
C THR A 26 4.30 0.16 -9.68
N ALA A 27 3.51 -0.13 -8.64
CA ALA A 27 2.13 -0.58 -8.75
C ALA A 27 1.20 0.56 -9.25
N PRO A 28 0.53 0.42 -10.41
CA PRO A 28 -0.32 1.46 -10.99
C PRO A 28 -1.66 1.58 -10.25
N LEU A 29 -2.25 2.77 -10.25
CA LEU A 29 -3.61 2.98 -9.76
C LEU A 29 -4.49 3.54 -10.88
N PRO A 30 -5.82 3.35 -10.82
CA PRO A 30 -6.72 4.06 -11.70
C PRO A 30 -6.57 5.58 -11.51
N PRO A 31 -6.93 6.39 -12.53
CA PRO A 31 -6.73 7.83 -12.51
C PRO A 31 -7.53 8.54 -11.40
N THR A 32 -8.62 7.91 -10.95
CA THR A 32 -9.49 8.43 -9.89
C THR A 32 -9.76 7.32 -8.90
N LEU A 33 -9.68 7.64 -7.60
CA LEU A 33 -10.13 6.80 -6.49
C LEU A 33 -11.38 7.43 -5.87
N ASN A 34 -12.35 6.60 -5.52
CA ASN A 34 -13.58 7.02 -4.86
C ASN A 34 -13.66 6.44 -3.45
N ILE A 35 -12.80 6.94 -2.56
CA ILE A 35 -12.73 6.50 -1.17
C ILE A 35 -13.86 7.18 -0.37
N VAL A 36 -14.81 6.39 0.10
CA VAL A 36 -15.98 6.83 0.85
C VAL A 36 -15.80 6.45 2.33
N PRO A 37 -16.00 7.38 3.28
CA PRO A 37 -15.99 7.05 4.70
C PRO A 37 -17.01 5.94 5.05
N PRO A 38 -16.66 4.98 5.92
CA PRO A 38 -17.61 3.98 6.41
C PRO A 38 -18.80 4.62 7.12
N GLY A 39 -19.96 3.97 7.03
CA GLY A 39 -21.13 4.36 7.82
C GLY A 39 -20.90 4.17 9.33
N PRO A 40 -21.70 4.83 10.19
CA PRO A 40 -21.54 4.77 11.65
C PRO A 40 -21.76 3.36 12.23
N ASP A 41 -22.49 2.50 11.52
CA ASP A 41 -22.79 1.13 11.94
C ASP A 41 -21.66 0.13 11.63
N VAL A 42 -20.60 0.57 10.93
CA VAL A 42 -19.45 -0.28 10.61
C VAL A 42 -18.52 -0.35 11.84
N PRO A 43 -18.19 -1.55 12.35
CA PRO A 43 -17.29 -1.68 13.50
C PRO A 43 -15.96 -0.95 13.28
N PRO A 44 -15.39 -0.25 14.28
CA PRO A 44 -14.17 0.55 14.11
C PRO A 44 -13.00 -0.21 13.48
N GLU A 45 -12.86 -1.49 13.81
CA GLU A 45 -11.82 -2.35 13.24
C GLU A 45 -12.00 -2.68 11.75
N ILE A 46 -13.24 -2.68 11.26
CA ILE A 46 -13.57 -2.86 9.85
C ILE A 46 -13.47 -1.50 9.14
N ALA A 47 -13.97 -0.44 9.76
CA ALA A 47 -13.85 0.93 9.27
C ALA A 47 -12.38 1.34 9.06
N ALA A 48 -11.47 0.82 9.89
CA ALA A 48 -10.03 1.05 9.76
C ALA A 48 -9.44 0.58 8.44
N PHE A 49 -10.09 -0.31 7.67
CA PHE A 49 -9.59 -0.73 6.35
C PHE A 49 -9.69 0.38 5.30
N THR A 50 -10.58 1.35 5.44
CA THR A 50 -10.79 2.38 4.41
C THR A 50 -9.52 3.17 4.14
N GLY A 51 -9.22 3.36 2.85
CA GLY A 51 -8.07 4.14 2.41
C GLY A 51 -7.12 3.38 1.51
N VAL A 52 -5.89 3.90 1.42
CA VAL A 52 -4.83 3.36 0.57
C VAL A 52 -3.76 2.72 1.45
N TRP A 53 -3.40 1.49 1.13
CA TRP A 53 -2.40 0.70 1.83
C TRP A 53 -1.28 0.33 0.88
N VAL A 54 -0.05 0.55 1.30
CA VAL A 54 1.15 0.26 0.50
C VAL A 54 1.98 -0.80 1.21
N GLY A 55 2.51 -1.76 0.46
CA GLY A 55 3.35 -2.82 0.99
C GLY A 55 4.07 -3.58 -0.12
N MET A 56 4.65 -4.73 0.24
CA MET A 56 5.30 -5.61 -0.71
C MET A 56 4.94 -7.07 -0.41
N TRP A 57 4.57 -7.84 -1.43
CA TRP A 57 4.44 -9.29 -1.33
C TRP A 57 5.82 -9.93 -1.30
N ASN A 58 6.05 -10.79 -0.30
CA ASN A 58 7.33 -11.46 -0.05
C ASN A 58 8.54 -10.52 -0.12
N SER A 59 8.35 -9.26 0.29
CA SER A 59 9.39 -8.21 0.25
C SER A 59 9.95 -7.91 -1.15
N ALA A 60 9.29 -8.34 -2.23
CA ALA A 60 9.82 -8.24 -3.59
C ALA A 60 8.87 -7.54 -4.57
N LEU A 61 7.57 -7.75 -4.42
CA LEU A 61 6.57 -7.23 -5.35
C LEU A 61 5.79 -6.09 -4.71
N ASP A 62 5.99 -4.87 -5.19
CA ASP A 62 5.20 -3.69 -4.79
C ASP A 62 3.71 -3.99 -4.89
N THR A 63 2.96 -3.60 -3.88
CA THR A 63 1.51 -3.76 -3.88
C THR A 63 0.81 -2.59 -3.21
N ILE A 64 -0.34 -2.24 -3.79
CA ILE A 64 -1.25 -1.25 -3.22
C ILE A 64 -2.62 -1.91 -3.09
N LEU A 65 -3.18 -1.89 -1.88
CA LEU A 65 -4.56 -2.20 -1.63
C LEU A 65 -5.31 -0.89 -1.39
N VAL A 66 -6.30 -0.58 -2.20
CA VAL A 66 -7.25 0.50 -1.95
C VAL A 66 -8.55 -0.12 -1.50
N VAL A 67 -9.08 0.35 -0.38
CA VAL A 67 -10.44 0.03 0.07
C VAL A 67 -11.29 1.28 -0.14
N GLU A 68 -12.06 1.26 -1.22
CA GLU A 68 -12.86 2.41 -1.65
C GLU A 68 -14.14 2.55 -0.83
N LYS A 69 -14.85 1.44 -0.60
CA LYS A 69 -16.04 1.40 0.24
C LYS A 69 -16.05 0.13 1.08
N ILE A 70 -16.59 0.20 2.29
CA ILE A 70 -16.73 -0.97 3.16
C ILE A 70 -17.98 -0.83 4.03
N ASN A 71 -18.69 -1.94 4.22
CA ASN A 71 -19.80 -2.07 5.16
C ASN A 71 -19.61 -3.33 6.04
N ALA A 72 -20.66 -3.78 6.73
CA ALA A 72 -20.56 -4.94 7.63
C ALA A 72 -20.36 -6.29 6.89
N GLU A 73 -20.65 -6.36 5.59
CA GLU A 73 -20.68 -7.61 4.81
C GLU A 73 -19.60 -7.66 3.74
N GLN A 74 -19.25 -6.52 3.13
CA GLN A 74 -18.37 -6.48 1.98
C GLN A 74 -17.56 -5.18 1.87
N ALA A 75 -16.48 -5.26 1.10
CA ALA A 75 -15.62 -4.16 0.71
C ALA A 75 -15.45 -4.10 -0.81
N GLU A 76 -15.58 -2.91 -1.40
CA GLU A 76 -15.15 -2.61 -2.76
C GLU A 76 -13.67 -2.24 -2.72
N ILE A 77 -12.83 -3.01 -3.41
CA ILE A 77 -11.39 -2.85 -3.36
C ILE A 77 -10.75 -2.74 -4.75
N ILE A 78 -9.59 -2.10 -4.77
CA ILE A 78 -8.62 -2.18 -5.87
C ILE A 78 -7.36 -2.83 -5.30
N ILE A 79 -6.92 -3.93 -5.91
CA ILE A 79 -5.60 -4.50 -5.64
C ILE A 79 -4.69 -4.20 -6.82
N SER A 80 -3.51 -3.66 -6.54
CA SER A 80 -2.50 -3.33 -7.53
C SER A 80 -1.19 -4.01 -7.22
N PHE A 81 -0.50 -4.41 -8.27
CA PHE A 81 0.81 -5.04 -8.23
C PHE A 81 1.76 -4.29 -9.16
N GLY A 82 2.99 -4.09 -8.69
CA GLY A 82 4.10 -3.63 -9.51
C GLY A 82 4.52 -4.65 -10.57
N THR A 83 5.57 -4.35 -11.31
CA THR A 83 6.15 -5.29 -12.27
C THR A 83 6.80 -6.46 -11.51
N GLY A 84 6.46 -7.69 -11.90
CA GLY A 84 7.02 -8.91 -11.33
C GLY A 84 7.65 -9.80 -12.40
N GLN A 85 8.23 -10.92 -11.96
CA GLN A 85 8.80 -11.89 -12.90
C GLN A 85 7.69 -12.50 -13.75
N GLY A 86 7.71 -12.22 -15.06
CA GLY A 86 6.75 -12.79 -16.01
C GLY A 86 5.40 -12.07 -16.10
N PHE A 87 5.23 -10.91 -15.45
CA PHE A 87 4.01 -10.12 -15.60
C PHE A 87 4.22 -8.61 -15.44
N GLU A 88 3.55 -7.84 -16.29
CA GLU A 88 3.50 -6.39 -16.22
C GLU A 88 2.65 -5.89 -15.05
N ALA A 89 3.02 -4.71 -14.55
CA ALA A 89 2.30 -4.02 -13.49
C ALA A 89 0.84 -3.75 -13.89
N ARG A 90 -0.09 -3.99 -12.96
CA ARG A 90 -1.53 -3.94 -13.23
C ARG A 90 -2.32 -3.81 -11.93
N PHE A 91 -3.58 -3.42 -12.05
CA PHE A 91 -4.54 -3.43 -10.95
C PHE A 91 -5.83 -4.14 -11.35
N PHE A 92 -6.57 -4.58 -10.33
CA PHE A 92 -7.85 -5.26 -10.47
C PHE A 92 -8.84 -4.70 -9.45
N TYR A 93 -10.10 -4.62 -9.86
CA TYR A 93 -11.21 -4.41 -8.93
C TYR A 93 -11.68 -5.75 -8.38
N ALA A 94 -12.04 -5.79 -7.11
CA ALA A 94 -12.65 -6.95 -6.49
C ALA A 94 -13.67 -6.53 -5.43
N THR A 95 -14.60 -7.43 -5.14
CA THR A 95 -15.48 -7.34 -3.97
C THR A 95 -15.00 -8.37 -2.97
N ALA A 96 -14.50 -7.89 -1.83
CA ALA A 96 -14.09 -8.75 -0.73
C ALA A 96 -15.23 -8.90 0.27
N LYS A 97 -15.39 -10.09 0.84
CA LYS A 97 -16.30 -10.34 1.97
C LYS A 97 -15.62 -9.88 3.25
N VAL A 98 -16.36 -9.20 4.12
CA VAL A 98 -15.96 -8.96 5.50
C VAL A 98 -16.26 -10.24 6.28
N VAL A 99 -15.27 -10.73 7.03
CA VAL A 99 -15.38 -11.98 7.80
C VAL A 99 -15.12 -11.74 9.29
N PRO A 100 -15.47 -12.68 10.17
CA PRO A 100 -15.14 -12.57 11.59
C PRO A 100 -13.62 -12.49 11.85
N GLY A 101 -13.22 -11.65 12.80
CA GLY A 101 -11.84 -11.17 12.94
C GLY A 101 -11.59 -10.06 11.92
N PRO A 102 -10.90 -8.96 12.25
CA PRO A 102 -10.94 -7.74 11.45
C PRO A 102 -10.27 -7.93 10.09
N ALA A 103 -10.99 -8.51 9.14
CA ALA A 103 -10.44 -9.08 7.94
C ALA A 103 -11.43 -9.02 6.78
N ILE A 104 -10.85 -8.88 5.59
CA ILE A 104 -11.55 -9.00 4.31
C ILE A 104 -10.91 -10.12 3.50
N GLU A 105 -11.73 -10.87 2.77
CA GLU A 105 -11.24 -11.94 1.90
C GLU A 105 -11.98 -12.01 0.58
N TRP A 106 -11.28 -12.46 -0.46
CA TRP A 106 -11.89 -12.83 -1.72
C TRP A 106 -11.12 -13.98 -2.36
N THR A 107 -11.73 -14.55 -3.40
CA THR A 107 -11.12 -15.58 -4.23
C THR A 107 -11.14 -15.07 -5.66
N ASP A 108 -10.01 -15.09 -6.33
CA ASP A 108 -9.93 -14.67 -7.73
C ASP A 108 -10.55 -15.71 -8.68
N ASN A 109 -10.60 -15.40 -9.97
CA ASN A 109 -11.18 -16.29 -10.98
C ASN A 109 -10.37 -17.58 -11.19
N GLU A 110 -9.09 -17.59 -10.78
CA GLU A 110 -8.22 -18.78 -10.83
C GLU A 110 -8.44 -19.66 -9.59
N GLY A 111 -9.06 -19.09 -8.56
CA GLY A 111 -9.45 -19.73 -7.30
C GLY A 111 -8.42 -19.56 -6.19
N SER A 112 -7.44 -18.67 -6.35
CA SER A 112 -6.50 -18.31 -5.29
C SER A 112 -7.19 -17.41 -4.27
N LYS A 113 -6.95 -17.67 -2.98
CA LYS A 113 -7.62 -16.97 -1.87
C LYS A 113 -6.73 -15.87 -1.33
N PHE A 114 -7.28 -14.65 -1.28
CA PHE A 114 -6.66 -13.50 -0.65
C PHE A 114 -7.37 -13.20 0.67
N THR A 115 -6.58 -12.91 1.72
CA THR A 115 -7.09 -12.48 3.02
C THR A 115 -6.23 -11.33 3.51
N TYR A 116 -6.86 -10.26 3.98
CA TYR A 116 -6.19 -9.12 4.58
C TYR A 116 -6.75 -8.92 5.98
N THR A 117 -5.87 -8.87 6.98
CA THR A 117 -6.25 -8.75 8.38
C THR A 117 -5.64 -7.48 8.96
N MET A 118 -6.47 -6.67 9.62
CA MET A 118 -6.04 -5.50 10.37
C MET A 118 -5.40 -5.92 11.68
N ASP A 119 -4.15 -5.54 11.87
CA ASP A 119 -3.49 -5.62 13.17
C ASP A 119 -3.89 -4.40 14.01
N LYS A 120 -4.75 -4.62 15.00
CA LYS A 120 -5.27 -3.58 15.90
C LYS A 120 -4.17 -2.88 16.69
N ALA A 121 -3.06 -3.55 16.98
CA ALA A 121 -1.99 -2.97 17.80
C ALA A 121 -1.14 -1.97 16.99
N THR A 122 -0.98 -2.22 15.69
CA THR A 122 -0.08 -1.43 14.84
C THR A 122 -0.79 -0.56 13.81
N GLY A 123 -2.09 -0.78 13.59
CA GLY A 123 -2.83 -0.12 12.51
C GLY A 123 -2.29 -0.49 11.13
N LYS A 124 -1.69 -1.68 11.00
CA LYS A 124 -1.14 -2.21 9.74
C LYS A 124 -2.02 -3.34 9.23
N ILE A 125 -1.95 -3.60 7.94
CA ILE A 125 -2.61 -4.75 7.34
C ILE A 125 -1.58 -5.85 7.06
N LYS A 126 -1.90 -7.08 7.45
CA LYS A 126 -1.23 -8.28 6.97
C LYS A 126 -2.07 -8.91 5.87
N GLY A 127 -1.55 -8.93 4.64
CA GLY A 127 -2.09 -9.68 3.52
C GLY A 127 -1.53 -11.10 3.50
N SER A 128 -2.35 -12.07 3.11
CA SER A 128 -1.95 -13.43 2.81
C SER A 128 -2.65 -13.91 1.53
N LEU A 129 -1.91 -14.66 0.72
CA LEU A 129 -2.40 -15.29 -0.50
C LEU A 129 -2.14 -16.80 -0.38
N GLU A 130 -3.18 -17.60 -0.61
CA GLU A 130 -3.07 -19.04 -0.79
C GLU A 130 -3.37 -19.36 -2.26
N GLU A 131 -2.32 -19.73 -3.01
CA GLU A 131 -2.42 -20.07 -4.43
C GLU A 131 -3.11 -21.43 -4.62
N LYS A 132 -4.13 -21.49 -5.47
CA LYS A 132 -4.87 -22.75 -5.70
C LYS A 132 -4.01 -23.82 -6.37
N GLY A 133 -3.19 -23.45 -7.36
CA GLY A 133 -2.46 -24.41 -8.18
C GLY A 133 -1.31 -25.08 -7.45
N THR A 134 -0.60 -24.34 -6.60
CA THR A 134 0.62 -24.78 -5.92
C THR A 134 0.42 -25.03 -4.43
N GLY A 135 -0.64 -24.45 -3.83
CA GLY A 135 -0.81 -24.38 -2.37
C GLY A 135 0.17 -23.42 -1.69
N ALA A 136 0.94 -22.64 -2.46
CA ALA A 136 1.91 -21.71 -1.90
C ALA A 136 1.22 -20.64 -1.06
N LYS A 137 1.88 -20.24 0.04
CA LYS A 137 1.42 -19.19 0.94
C LYS A 137 2.37 -18.01 0.90
N LEU A 138 1.87 -16.88 0.44
CA LEU A 138 2.62 -15.63 0.36
C LEU A 138 2.06 -14.64 1.37
N TRP A 139 2.84 -13.63 1.74
CA TRP A 139 2.39 -12.58 2.65
C TRP A 139 2.84 -11.19 2.22
N ALA A 140 2.07 -10.19 2.65
CA ALA A 140 2.42 -8.79 2.56
C ALA A 140 2.17 -8.12 3.92
N TYR A 141 3.02 -7.16 4.26
CA TYR A 141 2.75 -6.23 5.36
C TYR A 141 2.58 -4.85 4.75
N MET A 142 1.48 -4.20 5.11
CA MET A 142 1.05 -2.96 4.48
C MET A 142 0.85 -1.88 5.52
N THR A 143 1.28 -0.67 5.17
CA THR A 143 1.10 0.54 5.95
C THR A 143 0.16 1.48 5.23
N GLN A 144 -0.66 2.21 5.98
CA GLN A 144 -1.53 3.22 5.40
C GLN A 144 -0.70 4.33 4.74
N LYS A 145 -1.02 4.67 3.50
CA LYS A 145 -0.46 5.82 2.81
C LYS A 145 -1.09 7.08 3.41
N LYS A 146 -0.27 7.90 4.05
CA LYS A 146 -0.66 9.21 4.60
C LYS A 146 -0.90 10.24 3.51
#